data_AF-A0A812NYJ5-F1
#
_entry.id   AF-A0A812NYJ5-F1
#
_cell.length_a   1.000
_cell.length_b   1.000
_cell.length_c   1.000
_cell.angle_alpha   90.00
_cell.angle_beta   90.00
_cell.angle_gamma   90.00
#
_symmetry.space_group_name_H-M   'P 1'
#
loop_
_entity.id
_entity.type
_entity.pdbx_description
1 polymer ?
#
loop_
_entity_poly.entity_id
_entity_poly.type
_entity_poly.pdbx_seq_one_letter_code
_entity_poly.pdbx_strand_id
1 'polypeptide(L)'
;DGSGYLLADTVTQKEALTKGSAGAGDVDFARVASTSIAQSAKEKCLPVLQANQDVFSVLATYVDMCGKKVDRATELKDKLNGSAQKRGIELAAEMDPKIKALEDHYKQLLQFQADAVLDAGSPPSRKTKEDLLKCYASCTRLDLGLNALMIRGRTIKLPKKPSTASPKSGKSKTSKPKGKPGKSICAGQQNDLLGRLASGRRSRRQQEDHDLDAEAAGEILAKYFSGAESAKGAAHMATLVCKIGGGQRELDLLYKLSAAGRSSSNVCRNLHRLIHREGLTIPVEISFVNTVVRKRRPIVRKIEVCYPVIYPSSWMRFLLKSHSHLILGGVPLENRKEWQALLSEFWHLYKLTDDIHVMNGHDAPPANCTVPLYIHGDEGRGKYKLPIMVESIQPCISFRGTNYKNSSGSFTYAVSIQKGFRQLGMELVETSTGPITIHFAVLGIKGDWVYLRKECSVEIFLMLKYTVACANNYFRTLHHEGLWMEPNTNLLVAKAGNEMCASRHSCLMTLEILYLLSRGT
;
A
#
# COMPACT_ATOMS: atom_id res chain seq x y z
N ASP A 1 -16.30 -0.67 -55.37
CA ASP A 1 -17.70 -1.06 -55.11
C ASP A 1 -17.86 -2.55 -55.25
N GLY A 2 -18.13 -3.26 -54.15
CA GLY A 2 -18.23 -4.72 -54.11
C GLY A 2 -19.47 -5.15 -53.35
N SER A 3 -20.22 -6.11 -53.92
CA SER A 3 -21.53 -6.55 -53.47
C SER A 3 -21.61 -8.08 -53.38
N GLY A 4 -22.40 -8.59 -52.42
CA GLY A 4 -22.61 -10.03 -52.14
C GLY A 4 -21.42 -10.70 -51.42
N TYR A 5 -21.56 -11.69 -50.55
CA TYR A 5 -22.69 -12.41 -49.92
C TYR A 5 -22.18 -12.92 -48.53
N LEU A 6 -22.92 -13.51 -47.58
CA LEU A 6 -24.32 -13.99 -47.46
C LEU A 6 -24.76 -13.87 -45.97
N LEU A 7 -25.85 -14.53 -45.56
CA LEU A 7 -26.27 -14.76 -44.17
C LEU A 7 -26.78 -16.21 -44.05
N ALA A 8 -26.24 -16.98 -43.10
CA ALA A 8 -26.70 -18.30 -42.62
C ALA A 8 -25.79 -18.69 -41.41
N ASP A 9 -26.20 -19.41 -40.36
CA ASP A 9 -27.53 -19.84 -39.91
C ASP A 9 -27.53 -19.99 -38.38
N THR A 10 -28.71 -20.00 -37.75
CA THR A 10 -28.92 -20.41 -36.35
C THR A 10 -30.12 -21.38 -36.28
N VAL A 11 -30.20 -22.22 -35.23
CA VAL A 11 -31.05 -23.44 -35.07
C VAL A 11 -30.24 -24.72 -35.42
N THR A 12 -30.11 -25.79 -34.61
CA THR A 12 -30.92 -26.35 -33.50
C THR A 12 -30.05 -27.07 -32.45
N GLN A 13 -30.35 -26.96 -31.15
CA GLN A 13 -30.01 -27.98 -30.13
C GLN A 13 -31.08 -28.02 -29.04
N LYS A 14 -32.16 -28.79 -29.25
CA LYS A 14 -33.22 -29.00 -28.24
C LYS A 14 -34.00 -30.31 -28.43
N GLU A 15 -33.32 -31.43 -28.68
CA GLU A 15 -34.01 -32.70 -28.95
C GLU A 15 -33.17 -33.97 -28.63
N ALA A 16 -32.58 -34.03 -27.43
CA ALA A 16 -31.73 -35.16 -27.00
C ALA A 16 -31.95 -35.62 -25.55
N LEU A 17 -33.16 -35.42 -24.99
CA LEU A 17 -33.45 -35.68 -23.57
C LEU A 17 -34.82 -36.35 -23.32
N THR A 18 -35.18 -37.33 -24.16
CA THR A 18 -36.36 -38.19 -23.95
C THR A 18 -36.16 -39.59 -24.55
N LYS A 19 -35.44 -40.46 -23.81
CA LYS A 19 -35.58 -41.93 -23.83
C LYS A 19 -34.79 -42.50 -22.66
N GLY A 20 -35.49 -43.09 -21.70
CA GLY A 20 -34.88 -43.73 -20.54
C GLY A 20 -34.59 -45.22 -20.79
N SER A 21 -33.76 -45.80 -19.93
CA SER A 21 -33.76 -47.23 -19.65
C SER A 21 -33.68 -47.43 -18.15
N ALA A 22 -34.51 -48.33 -17.62
CA ALA A 22 -34.51 -48.70 -16.22
C ALA A 22 -33.43 -49.76 -15.97
N GLY A 23 -32.68 -49.62 -14.88
CA GLY A 23 -31.71 -50.61 -14.42
C GLY A 23 -31.61 -50.53 -12.90
N ALA A 24 -32.01 -51.59 -12.21
CA ALA A 24 -31.89 -51.68 -10.76
C ALA A 24 -30.41 -51.84 -10.37
N GLY A 25 -29.94 -51.00 -9.44
CA GLY A 25 -28.53 -50.92 -9.04
C GLY A 25 -28.35 -50.03 -7.82
N ASP A 26 -29.13 -50.30 -6.77
CA ASP A 26 -29.17 -49.48 -5.56
C ASP A 26 -28.10 -49.92 -4.53
N VAL A 27 -26.84 -49.54 -4.77
CA VAL A 27 -25.81 -49.43 -3.74
C VAL A 27 -24.83 -48.29 -4.08
N ASP A 28 -24.30 -47.62 -3.05
CA ASP A 28 -23.08 -46.78 -3.04
C ASP A 28 -23.14 -45.30 -3.48
N PHE A 29 -24.32 -44.73 -3.78
CA PHE A 29 -24.43 -43.28 -4.03
C PHE A 29 -24.04 -42.42 -2.80
N ALA A 30 -24.31 -42.90 -1.58
CA ALA A 30 -23.93 -42.24 -0.33
C ALA A 30 -22.42 -42.20 -0.10
N ARG A 31 -21.68 -43.23 -0.56
CA ARG A 31 -20.21 -43.28 -0.48
C ARG A 31 -19.56 -42.39 -1.53
N VAL A 32 -20.08 -42.36 -2.75
CA VAL A 32 -19.61 -41.44 -3.79
C VAL A 32 -19.85 -39.97 -3.38
N ALA A 33 -21.02 -39.66 -2.80
CA ALA A 33 -21.32 -38.32 -2.30
C ALA A 33 -20.40 -37.88 -1.14
N SER A 34 -20.17 -38.74 -0.15
CA SER A 34 -19.25 -38.43 0.97
C SER A 34 -17.78 -38.31 0.53
N THR A 35 -17.31 -39.15 -0.39
CA THR A 35 -15.96 -39.04 -0.97
C THR A 35 -15.80 -37.74 -1.79
N SER A 36 -16.80 -37.40 -2.61
CA SER A 36 -16.80 -36.16 -3.42
C SER A 36 -16.82 -34.89 -2.57
N ILE A 37 -17.59 -34.87 -1.48
CA ILE A 37 -17.60 -33.75 -0.52
C ILE A 37 -16.24 -33.62 0.18
N ALA A 38 -15.59 -34.74 0.55
CA ALA A 38 -14.25 -34.72 1.13
C ALA A 38 -13.16 -34.22 0.14
N GLN A 39 -13.28 -34.55 -1.16
CA GLN A 39 -12.39 -34.01 -2.20
C GLN A 39 -12.63 -32.51 -2.44
N SER A 40 -13.88 -32.05 -2.57
CA SER A 40 -14.17 -30.62 -2.75
C SER A 40 -13.81 -29.76 -1.53
N ALA A 41 -13.76 -30.36 -0.32
CA ALA A 41 -13.23 -29.71 0.87
C ALA A 41 -11.69 -29.53 0.81
N LYS A 42 -10.94 -30.51 0.26
CA LYS A 42 -9.48 -30.38 0.04
C LYS A 42 -9.14 -29.31 -1.00
N GLU A 43 -9.90 -29.20 -2.08
CA GLU A 43 -9.67 -28.20 -3.14
C GLU A 43 -9.94 -26.76 -2.71
N LYS A 44 -10.73 -26.55 -1.65
CA LYS A 44 -11.11 -25.22 -1.14
C LYS A 44 -10.38 -24.80 0.13
N CYS A 45 -9.30 -25.50 0.50
CA CYS A 45 -8.36 -24.99 1.49
C CYS A 45 -7.72 -23.69 1.00
N LEU A 46 -7.56 -22.72 1.91
CA LEU A 46 -6.85 -21.47 1.63
C LEU A 46 -5.43 -21.81 1.12
N PRO A 47 -4.90 -21.14 0.08
CA PRO A 47 -3.55 -21.42 -0.44
C PRO A 47 -2.43 -21.29 0.60
N VAL A 48 -2.67 -20.54 1.68
CA VAL A 48 -1.79 -20.44 2.87
C VAL A 48 -1.65 -21.79 3.61
N LEU A 49 -2.73 -22.57 3.70
CA LEU A 49 -2.76 -23.89 4.36
C LEU A 49 -2.17 -25.01 3.48
N GLN A 50 -2.06 -24.79 2.16
CA GLN A 50 -1.43 -25.74 1.24
C GLN A 50 0.11 -25.62 1.21
N ALA A 51 0.68 -24.54 1.75
CA ALA A 51 2.10 -24.21 1.66
C ALA A 51 2.93 -24.66 2.89
N ASN A 52 2.65 -25.85 3.43
CA ASN A 52 3.36 -26.48 4.57
C ASN A 52 3.55 -25.60 5.83
N GLN A 53 2.72 -24.57 6.04
CA GLN A 53 2.71 -23.80 7.28
C GLN A 53 1.95 -24.56 8.36
N ASP A 54 2.48 -24.62 9.59
CA ASP A 54 1.76 -25.24 10.70
C ASP A 54 0.43 -24.50 10.92
N VAL A 55 -0.64 -25.25 11.15
CA VAL A 55 -2.03 -24.77 11.28
C VAL A 55 -2.14 -23.74 12.42
N PHE A 56 -1.29 -23.87 13.44
CA PHE A 56 -1.18 -22.95 14.57
C PHE A 56 -0.51 -21.61 14.23
N SER A 57 0.35 -21.54 13.21
CA SER A 57 1.06 -20.30 12.83
C SER A 57 0.13 -19.17 12.36
N VAL A 58 -1.07 -19.52 11.89
CA VAL A 58 -2.11 -18.57 11.46
C VAL A 58 -3.21 -18.34 12.49
N LEU A 59 -3.18 -19.05 13.64
CA LEU A 59 -4.27 -19.08 14.63
C LEU A 59 -4.58 -17.70 15.21
N ALA A 60 -3.56 -16.98 15.69
CA ALA A 60 -3.73 -15.65 16.26
C ALA A 60 -4.34 -14.65 15.26
N THR A 61 -3.98 -14.74 13.96
CA THR A 61 -4.60 -13.93 12.90
C THR A 61 -6.05 -14.32 12.65
N TYR A 62 -6.37 -15.62 12.72
CA TYR A 62 -7.73 -16.12 12.52
C TYR A 62 -8.67 -15.74 13.66
N VAL A 63 -8.18 -15.80 14.91
CA VAL A 63 -8.88 -15.32 16.12
C VAL A 63 -9.21 -13.84 15.99
N ASP A 64 -8.21 -12.98 15.73
CA ASP A 64 -8.39 -11.53 15.57
C ASP A 64 -9.41 -11.18 14.46
N MET A 65 -9.33 -11.87 13.32
CA MET A 65 -10.28 -11.70 12.21
C MET A 65 -11.72 -12.09 12.63
N CYS A 66 -11.89 -13.24 13.28
CA CYS A 66 -13.21 -13.74 13.67
C CYS A 66 -13.86 -12.87 14.76
N GLY A 67 -13.11 -12.44 15.78
CA GLY A 67 -13.60 -11.52 16.82
C GLY A 67 -14.12 -10.21 16.22
N LYS A 68 -13.27 -9.51 15.46
CA LYS A 68 -13.64 -8.27 14.74
C LYS A 68 -14.81 -8.46 13.78
N LYS A 69 -15.03 -9.68 13.28
CA LYS A 69 -16.15 -10.01 12.41
C LYS A 69 -17.46 -10.15 13.18
N VAL A 70 -17.45 -10.85 14.32
CA VAL A 70 -18.59 -10.98 15.24
C VAL A 70 -19.04 -9.59 15.70
N ASP A 71 -18.12 -8.76 16.22
CA ASP A 71 -18.42 -7.40 16.71
C ASP A 71 -19.17 -6.55 15.67
N ARG A 72 -18.62 -6.47 14.46
CA ARG A 72 -19.20 -5.68 13.35
C ARG A 72 -20.54 -6.22 12.86
N ALA A 73 -20.76 -7.52 13.00
CA ALA A 73 -22.02 -8.15 12.61
C ALA A 73 -23.11 -7.90 13.67
N THR A 74 -22.77 -8.01 14.95
CA THR A 74 -23.64 -7.65 16.08
C THR A 74 -24.03 -6.17 16.03
N GLU A 75 -23.06 -5.26 15.88
CA GLU A 75 -23.33 -3.82 15.75
C GLU A 75 -24.28 -3.49 14.58
N LEU A 76 -24.19 -4.24 13.47
CA LEU A 76 -25.11 -4.09 12.33
C LEU A 76 -26.48 -4.70 12.62
N LYS A 77 -26.55 -5.87 13.26
CA LYS A 77 -27.80 -6.52 13.69
C LYS A 77 -28.62 -5.58 14.58
N ASP A 78 -27.97 -4.94 15.55
CA ASP A 78 -28.63 -4.06 16.50
C ASP A 78 -29.15 -2.78 15.83
N LYS A 79 -28.37 -2.21 14.90
CA LYS A 79 -28.82 -1.10 14.04
C LYS A 79 -30.00 -1.46 13.14
N LEU A 80 -30.06 -2.70 12.65
CA LEU A 80 -31.17 -3.21 11.84
C LEU A 80 -32.44 -3.43 12.67
N ASN A 81 -32.32 -4.00 13.87
CA ASN A 81 -33.42 -4.11 14.84
C ASN A 81 -33.98 -2.74 15.24
N GLY A 82 -33.10 -1.76 15.53
CA GLY A 82 -33.49 -0.39 15.85
C GLY A 82 -34.05 0.43 14.68
N SER A 83 -34.11 -0.11 13.45
CA SER A 83 -34.52 0.64 12.25
C SER A 83 -36.03 0.83 12.08
N ALA A 84 -36.85 0.09 12.84
CA ALA A 84 -38.30 -0.05 12.68
C ALA A 84 -38.80 -0.51 11.29
N GLN A 85 -37.90 -0.82 10.34
CA GLN A 85 -38.27 -1.34 9.03
C GLN A 85 -38.40 -2.86 9.08
N LYS A 86 -39.55 -3.40 8.67
CA LYS A 86 -39.82 -4.86 8.64
C LYS A 86 -38.67 -5.66 8.03
N ARG A 87 -38.18 -5.23 6.85
CA ARG A 87 -37.04 -5.86 6.14
C ARG A 87 -35.71 -5.80 6.92
N GLY A 88 -35.52 -4.79 7.77
CA GLY A 88 -34.36 -4.69 8.65
C GLY A 88 -34.43 -5.73 9.78
N ILE A 89 -35.60 -5.84 10.42
CA ILE A 89 -35.87 -6.81 11.49
C ILE A 89 -35.76 -8.25 10.97
N GLU A 90 -36.35 -8.56 9.81
CA GLU A 90 -36.23 -9.87 9.15
C GLU A 90 -34.77 -10.24 8.86
N LEU A 91 -33.96 -9.29 8.38
CA LEU A 91 -32.54 -9.52 8.10
C LEU A 91 -31.69 -9.65 9.37
N ALA A 92 -32.03 -8.93 10.44
CA ALA A 92 -31.39 -9.07 11.74
C ALA A 92 -31.63 -10.47 12.34
N ALA A 93 -32.86 -10.98 12.21
CA ALA A 93 -33.21 -12.35 12.58
C ALA A 93 -32.48 -13.40 11.71
N GLU A 94 -32.25 -13.15 10.42
CA GLU A 94 -31.44 -14.01 9.54
C GLU A 94 -29.93 -14.00 9.92
N MET A 95 -29.44 -12.88 10.47
CA MET A 95 -28.05 -12.72 10.93
C MET A 95 -27.77 -13.38 12.27
N ASP A 96 -28.70 -13.32 13.23
CA ASP A 96 -28.51 -13.76 14.61
C ASP A 96 -27.96 -15.20 14.78
N PRO A 97 -28.54 -16.26 14.17
CA PRO A 97 -28.02 -17.62 14.31
C PRO A 97 -26.64 -17.80 13.66
N LYS A 98 -26.29 -17.00 12.64
CA LYS A 98 -24.96 -17.04 12.01
C LYS A 98 -23.90 -16.32 12.84
N ILE A 99 -24.28 -15.25 13.54
CA ILE A 99 -23.42 -14.56 14.50
C ILE A 99 -23.10 -15.50 15.65
N LYS A 100 -24.14 -16.10 16.26
CA LYS A 100 -23.96 -17.04 17.38
C LYS A 100 -23.07 -18.23 17.00
N ALA A 101 -23.32 -18.87 15.85
CA ALA A 101 -22.50 -19.98 15.38
C ALA A 101 -21.03 -19.57 15.11
N LEU A 102 -20.78 -18.34 14.64
CA LEU A 102 -19.42 -17.83 14.45
C LEU A 102 -18.74 -17.49 15.78
N GLU A 103 -19.50 -16.98 16.75
CA GLU A 103 -19.03 -16.70 18.12
C GLU A 103 -18.66 -18.00 18.86
N ASP A 104 -19.45 -19.07 18.71
CA ASP A 104 -19.18 -20.38 19.31
C ASP A 104 -17.90 -21.01 18.73
N HIS A 105 -17.66 -20.90 17.42
CA HIS A 105 -16.38 -21.31 16.83
C HIS A 105 -15.22 -20.36 17.17
N TYR A 106 -15.46 -19.05 17.33
CA TYR A 106 -14.45 -18.11 17.82
C TYR A 106 -13.97 -18.47 19.23
N LYS A 107 -14.87 -18.90 20.12
CA LYS A 107 -14.52 -19.44 21.45
C LYS A 107 -13.68 -20.73 21.35
N GLN A 108 -13.97 -21.61 20.39
CA GLN A 108 -13.13 -22.79 20.12
C GLN A 108 -11.72 -22.39 19.64
N LEU A 109 -11.59 -21.37 18.77
CA LEU A 109 -10.29 -20.87 18.33
C LEU A 109 -9.49 -20.24 19.49
N LEU A 110 -10.15 -19.53 20.41
CA LEU A 110 -9.53 -19.05 21.64
C LEU A 110 -9.05 -20.21 22.53
N GLN A 111 -9.82 -21.29 22.64
CA GLN A 111 -9.40 -22.49 23.39
C GLN A 111 -8.15 -23.12 22.76
N PHE A 112 -8.14 -23.35 21.45
CA PHE A 112 -6.95 -23.85 20.74
C PHE A 112 -5.72 -22.95 20.93
N GLN A 113 -5.93 -21.63 21.08
CA GLN A 113 -4.84 -20.68 21.32
C GLN A 113 -4.34 -20.76 22.77
N ALA A 114 -5.22 -20.92 23.75
CA ALA A 114 -4.86 -21.12 25.15
C ALA A 114 -4.12 -22.46 25.33
N ASP A 115 -4.64 -23.55 24.79
CA ASP A 115 -4.04 -24.88 24.84
C ASP A 115 -2.62 -24.85 24.23
N ALA A 116 -2.44 -24.22 23.06
CA ALA A 116 -1.13 -24.10 22.41
C ALA A 116 -0.11 -23.24 23.17
N VAL A 117 -0.56 -22.34 24.06
CA VAL A 117 0.32 -21.55 24.94
C VAL A 117 0.68 -22.34 26.20
N LEU A 118 -0.25 -23.12 26.74
CA LEU A 118 -0.01 -23.98 27.91
C LEU A 118 0.88 -25.19 27.56
N ASP A 119 0.65 -25.82 26.41
CA ASP A 119 1.39 -26.99 25.93
C ASP A 119 2.66 -26.63 25.12
N ALA A 120 3.23 -25.42 25.30
CA ALA A 120 4.31 -24.89 24.45
C ALA A 120 5.59 -25.76 24.38
N GLY A 121 5.76 -26.73 25.28
CA GLY A 121 6.84 -27.73 25.26
C GLY A 121 6.56 -29.01 24.45
N SER A 122 5.33 -29.23 23.97
CA SER A 122 4.92 -30.43 23.22
C SER A 122 4.34 -30.08 21.85
N PRO A 123 4.74 -30.76 20.75
CA PRO A 123 4.16 -30.52 19.44
C PRO A 123 2.66 -30.89 19.44
N PRO A 124 1.75 -30.04 18.91
CA PRO A 124 0.32 -30.31 18.96
C PRO A 124 -0.05 -31.62 18.27
N SER A 125 -0.90 -32.42 18.93
CA SER A 125 -1.30 -33.73 18.41
C SER A 125 -1.93 -33.61 17.01
N ARG A 126 -1.77 -34.65 16.19
CA ARG A 126 -2.39 -34.72 14.85
C ARG A 126 -3.90 -34.48 14.92
N LYS A 127 -4.58 -35.04 15.92
CA LYS A 127 -6.02 -34.85 16.14
C LYS A 127 -6.34 -33.36 16.40
N THR A 128 -5.58 -32.69 17.26
CA THR A 128 -5.73 -31.25 17.53
C THR A 128 -5.57 -30.42 16.26
N LYS A 129 -4.59 -30.75 15.40
CA LYS A 129 -4.40 -30.08 14.09
C LYS A 129 -5.58 -30.33 13.14
N GLU A 130 -6.10 -31.55 13.07
CA GLU A 130 -7.27 -31.88 12.25
C GLU A 130 -8.56 -31.19 12.74
N ASP A 131 -8.77 -31.09 14.06
CA ASP A 131 -9.93 -30.42 14.65
C ASP A 131 -9.85 -28.88 14.51
N LEU A 132 -8.66 -28.30 14.62
CA LEU A 132 -8.43 -26.88 14.32
C LEU A 132 -8.71 -26.56 12.84
N LEU A 133 -8.30 -27.41 11.90
CA LEU A 133 -8.62 -27.26 10.46
C LEU A 133 -10.14 -27.30 10.20
N LYS A 134 -10.88 -28.20 10.88
CA LYS A 134 -12.36 -28.24 10.81
C LYS A 134 -12.95 -26.93 11.34
N CYS A 135 -12.41 -26.39 12.43
CA CYS A 135 -12.84 -25.11 13.01
C CYS A 135 -12.65 -23.95 12.01
N TYR A 136 -11.47 -23.81 11.40
CA TYR A 136 -11.22 -22.83 10.34
C TYR A 136 -12.23 -22.96 9.18
N ALA A 137 -12.45 -24.18 8.68
CA ALA A 137 -13.38 -24.42 7.56
C ALA A 137 -14.83 -24.05 7.90
N SER A 138 -15.26 -24.20 9.16
CA SER A 138 -16.56 -23.73 9.64
C SER A 138 -16.62 -22.20 9.76
N CYS A 139 -15.61 -21.58 10.38
CA CYS A 139 -15.49 -20.11 10.44
C CYS A 139 -15.52 -19.46 9.05
N THR A 140 -14.79 -19.98 8.05
CA THR A 140 -14.80 -19.45 6.68
C THR A 140 -16.19 -19.47 6.06
N ARG A 141 -16.92 -20.59 6.20
CA ARG A 141 -18.27 -20.73 5.64
C ARG A 141 -19.26 -19.76 6.30
N LEU A 142 -19.13 -19.56 7.61
CA LEU A 142 -19.95 -18.61 8.36
C LEU A 142 -19.60 -17.15 8.02
N ASP A 143 -18.31 -16.79 7.91
CA ASP A 143 -17.88 -15.45 7.50
C ASP A 143 -18.41 -15.06 6.11
N LEU A 144 -18.34 -15.96 5.14
CA LEU A 144 -18.87 -15.76 3.78
C LEU A 144 -20.39 -15.56 3.78
N GLY A 145 -21.12 -16.42 4.50
CA GLY A 145 -22.57 -16.27 4.66
C GLY A 145 -22.95 -14.94 5.34
N LEU A 146 -22.23 -14.58 6.41
CA LEU A 146 -22.45 -13.36 7.17
C LEU A 146 -22.06 -12.11 6.37
N ASN A 147 -21.00 -12.16 5.54
CA ASN A 147 -20.64 -11.09 4.60
C ASN A 147 -21.80 -10.74 3.65
N ALA A 148 -22.46 -11.75 3.08
CA ALA A 148 -23.60 -11.54 2.19
C ALA A 148 -24.77 -10.82 2.91
N LEU A 149 -25.06 -11.19 4.16
CA LEU A 149 -26.08 -10.52 4.98
C LEU A 149 -25.67 -9.09 5.36
N MET A 150 -24.41 -8.87 5.76
CA MET A 150 -23.91 -7.54 6.09
C MET A 150 -23.95 -6.58 4.90
N ILE A 151 -23.66 -7.07 3.69
CA ILE A 151 -23.80 -6.28 2.45
C ILE A 151 -25.26 -5.92 2.22
N ARG A 152 -26.19 -6.88 2.34
CA ARG A 152 -27.65 -6.62 2.27
C ARG A 152 -28.06 -5.55 3.29
N GLY A 153 -27.64 -5.69 4.55
CA GLY A 153 -28.03 -4.80 5.66
C GLY A 153 -27.59 -3.36 5.47
N ARG A 154 -26.37 -3.14 4.95
CA ARG A 154 -25.85 -1.80 4.65
C ARG A 154 -26.62 -1.06 3.54
N THR A 155 -27.42 -1.76 2.72
CA THR A 155 -28.28 -1.11 1.71
C THR A 155 -29.60 -0.59 2.27
N ILE A 156 -29.99 -1.02 3.48
CA ILE A 156 -31.21 -0.60 4.15
C ILE A 156 -31.01 0.82 4.69
N LYS A 157 -31.77 1.78 4.14
CA LYS A 157 -31.70 3.18 4.56
C LYS A 157 -32.37 3.33 5.93
N LEU A 158 -31.56 3.37 7.00
CA LEU A 158 -32.05 3.70 8.33
C LEU A 158 -32.81 5.05 8.28
N PRO A 159 -33.98 5.16 8.94
CA PRO A 159 -34.64 6.46 9.08
C PRO A 159 -33.67 7.40 9.79
N LYS A 160 -33.41 8.58 9.20
CA LYS A 160 -32.67 9.62 9.93
C LYS A 160 -33.47 9.96 11.17
N LYS A 161 -32.91 9.69 12.36
CA LYS A 161 -33.47 10.15 13.64
C LYS A 161 -33.85 11.62 13.43
N PRO A 162 -35.13 12.01 13.63
CA PRO A 162 -35.56 13.36 13.35
C PRO A 162 -34.65 14.29 14.13
N SER A 163 -33.91 15.14 13.43
CA SER A 163 -33.02 16.10 14.07
C SER A 163 -33.91 16.96 14.95
N THR A 164 -33.85 16.77 16.26
CA THR A 164 -34.53 17.60 17.25
C THR A 164 -34.12 19.02 16.94
N ALA A 165 -35.03 19.76 16.29
CA ALA A 165 -34.72 21.10 15.83
C ALA A 165 -34.43 21.91 17.09
N SER A 166 -33.16 22.32 17.25
CA SER A 166 -32.76 23.20 18.34
C SER A 166 -33.77 24.35 18.35
N PRO A 167 -34.46 24.62 19.47
CA PRO A 167 -35.50 25.64 19.48
C PRO A 167 -34.87 26.94 19.00
N LYS A 168 -35.34 27.44 17.84
CA LYS A 168 -34.84 28.69 17.27
C LYS A 168 -35.17 29.78 18.28
N SER A 169 -34.16 30.22 19.03
CA SER A 169 -34.29 31.34 19.93
C SER A 169 -34.84 32.53 19.16
N GLY A 170 -35.96 33.09 19.64
CA GLY A 170 -36.71 34.11 18.92
C GLY A 170 -35.90 35.38 18.78
N LYS A 171 -35.22 35.54 17.64
CA LYS A 171 -34.45 36.76 17.37
C LYS A 171 -35.43 37.87 17.00
N SER A 172 -35.64 38.77 17.95
CA SER A 172 -36.51 39.95 17.84
C SER A 172 -36.30 40.70 16.51
N LYS A 173 -37.41 41.10 15.88
CA LYS A 173 -37.41 41.96 14.69
C LYS A 173 -37.13 43.41 15.12
N THR A 174 -35.87 43.84 15.04
CA THR A 174 -35.55 45.28 14.94
C THR A 174 -35.44 45.69 13.48
N SER A 175 -36.35 46.56 13.05
CA SER A 175 -36.34 47.21 11.74
C SER A 175 -35.14 48.17 11.63
N LYS A 176 -34.38 48.08 10.53
CA LYS A 176 -33.43 49.13 10.12
C LYS A 176 -33.95 49.84 8.87
N PRO A 177 -33.90 51.19 8.82
CA PRO A 177 -34.41 51.96 7.69
C PRO A 177 -33.47 51.91 6.48
N LYS A 178 -34.03 52.19 5.29
CA LYS A 178 -33.30 52.28 4.02
C LYS A 178 -32.44 53.55 3.98
N GLY A 179 -31.12 53.40 3.85
CA GLY A 179 -30.19 54.48 3.48
C GLY A 179 -29.84 54.42 1.99
N LYS A 180 -29.80 55.58 1.31
CA LYS A 180 -29.44 55.72 -0.11
C LYS A 180 -27.92 55.57 -0.33
N PRO A 181 -27.46 55.17 -1.53
CA PRO A 181 -26.03 55.11 -1.85
C PRO A 181 -25.46 56.51 -2.15
N GLY A 182 -24.38 56.89 -1.45
CA GLY A 182 -23.58 58.08 -1.77
C GLY A 182 -22.30 57.69 -2.51
N LYS A 183 -22.04 58.34 -3.66
CA LYS A 183 -20.72 58.34 -4.31
C LYS A 183 -19.71 59.02 -3.38
N SER A 184 -18.50 58.46 -3.27
CA SER A 184 -17.30 59.25 -2.98
C SER A 184 -16.07 58.61 -3.62
N ILE A 185 -15.18 59.46 -4.11
CA ILE A 185 -13.89 59.14 -4.73
C ILE A 185 -12.83 59.79 -3.83
N CYS A 186 -11.77 59.07 -3.46
CA CYS A 186 -10.39 59.60 -3.53
C CYS A 186 -9.33 58.55 -3.16
N ALA A 187 -8.10 58.87 -3.54
CA ALA A 187 -6.93 58.00 -3.44
C ALA A 187 -6.05 58.34 -2.22
N GLY A 188 -5.10 57.44 -1.95
CA GLY A 188 -3.79 57.81 -1.39
C GLY A 188 -3.63 57.71 0.13
N GLN A 189 -2.88 56.70 0.58
CA GLN A 189 -1.66 56.87 1.39
C GLN A 189 -1.03 55.50 1.67
N GLN A 190 0.05 55.19 0.95
CA GLN A 190 1.09 54.28 1.44
C GLN A 190 2.17 55.13 2.14
N ASN A 191 2.94 54.48 3.02
CA ASN A 191 4.11 54.98 3.78
C ASN A 191 3.84 55.42 5.24
N ASP A 192 3.67 54.44 6.15
CA ASP A 192 4.30 54.49 7.48
C ASP A 192 4.33 53.11 8.19
N LEU A 193 5.16 52.17 7.73
CA LEU A 193 5.33 50.87 8.40
C LEU A 193 6.75 50.29 8.34
N LEU A 194 7.77 51.13 8.10
CA LEU A 194 9.16 50.69 7.90
C LEU A 194 10.16 51.27 8.92
N GLY A 195 9.68 51.98 9.94
CA GLY A 195 10.52 52.59 11.00
C GLY A 195 10.62 51.82 12.33
N ARG A 196 9.95 50.68 12.50
CA ARG A 196 9.77 50.02 13.82
C ARG A 196 10.53 48.69 14.05
N LEU A 197 11.46 48.31 13.17
CA LEU A 197 12.22 47.05 13.27
C LEU A 197 13.68 47.20 13.74
N ALA A 198 14.05 48.35 14.32
CA ALA A 198 15.43 48.66 14.71
C ALA A 198 15.60 49.02 16.20
N SER A 199 15.31 48.10 17.11
CA SER A 199 15.80 48.17 18.51
C SER A 199 15.89 46.78 19.17
N GLY A 200 17.09 46.20 19.17
CA GLY A 200 17.33 44.91 19.82
C GLY A 200 17.68 45.03 21.30
N ARG A 201 16.94 44.31 22.16
CA ARG A 201 17.41 43.83 23.47
C ARG A 201 16.81 42.45 23.74
N ARG A 202 17.64 41.40 23.79
CA ARG A 202 17.24 40.06 24.25
C ARG A 202 17.21 40.05 25.79
N SER A 203 16.23 39.39 26.38
CA SER A 203 16.11 39.24 27.83
C SER A 203 16.13 37.77 28.24
N ARG A 204 16.35 37.54 29.53
CA ARG A 204 16.59 36.25 30.20
C ARG A 204 15.48 35.19 30.05
N ARG A 205 14.33 35.53 29.43
CA ARG A 205 13.23 34.58 29.14
C ARG A 205 13.56 33.56 28.04
N GLN A 206 14.48 33.88 27.14
CA GLN A 206 14.81 32.99 25.99
C GLN A 206 15.46 31.65 26.39
N GLN A 207 15.82 31.44 27.65
CA GLN A 207 16.30 30.14 28.14
C GLN A 207 15.12 29.24 28.55
N GLU A 208 14.13 29.79 29.26
CA GLU A 208 12.93 29.06 29.71
C GLU A 208 12.03 28.66 28.53
N ASP A 209 11.94 29.50 27.49
CA ASP A 209 11.26 29.16 26.24
C ASP A 209 11.93 27.96 25.52
N HIS A 210 13.26 27.82 25.63
CA HIS A 210 14.04 26.82 24.90
C HIS A 210 13.93 25.39 25.46
N ASP A 211 13.69 25.28 26.77
CA ASP A 211 13.46 24.00 27.45
C ASP A 211 12.01 23.52 27.23
N LEU A 212 11.03 24.45 27.20
CA LEU A 212 9.65 24.17 26.82
C LEU A 212 9.52 23.69 25.36
N ASP A 213 10.30 24.29 24.45
CA ASP A 213 10.37 23.85 23.04
C ASP A 213 10.95 22.43 22.89
N ALA A 214 11.91 22.04 23.76
CA ALA A 214 12.50 20.71 23.75
C ALA A 214 11.54 19.63 24.29
N GLU A 215 10.84 19.89 25.39
CA GLU A 215 9.83 18.97 25.95
C GLU A 215 8.64 18.80 24.97
N ALA A 216 8.18 19.90 24.37
CA ALA A 216 7.17 19.87 23.32
C ALA A 216 7.63 19.06 22.10
N ALA A 217 8.88 19.22 21.64
CA ALA A 217 9.42 18.46 20.52
C ALA A 217 9.47 16.94 20.80
N GLY A 218 9.81 16.54 22.03
CA GLY A 218 9.77 15.13 22.46
C GLY A 218 8.35 14.55 22.42
N GLU A 219 7.37 15.27 22.95
CA GLU A 219 5.96 14.84 22.95
C GLU A 219 5.36 14.80 21.53
N ILE A 220 5.80 15.71 20.65
CA ILE A 220 5.44 15.76 19.22
C ILE A 220 5.96 14.52 18.47
N LEU A 221 7.23 14.14 18.67
CA LEU A 221 7.84 12.97 18.04
C LEU A 221 7.15 11.67 18.48
N ALA A 222 6.89 11.49 19.78
CA ALA A 222 6.22 10.31 20.32
C ALA A 222 4.81 10.11 19.71
N LYS A 223 4.07 11.19 19.47
CA LYS A 223 2.72 11.14 18.88
C LYS A 223 2.71 10.92 17.36
N TYR A 224 3.83 11.16 16.66
CA TYR A 224 3.91 10.96 15.22
C TYR A 224 4.03 9.47 14.82
N PHE A 225 4.74 8.67 15.62
CA PHE A 225 5.06 7.26 15.30
C PHE A 225 3.98 6.23 15.68
N SER A 226 2.96 6.58 16.46
CA SER A 226 2.00 5.61 17.03
C SER A 226 0.91 5.09 16.08
N GLY A 227 0.75 5.69 14.89
CA GLY A 227 -0.11 5.18 13.82
C GLY A 227 -1.61 5.44 13.99
N ALA A 228 -2.34 5.43 12.86
CA ALA A 228 -3.77 5.77 12.72
C ALA A 228 -4.21 7.21 13.11
N GLU A 229 -3.74 7.78 14.22
CA GLU A 229 -3.97 9.20 14.58
C GLU A 229 -3.14 10.17 13.72
N SER A 230 -2.11 9.69 13.01
CA SER A 230 -1.15 10.47 12.21
C SER A 230 -1.79 11.55 11.29
N ALA A 231 -2.97 11.30 10.70
CA ALA A 231 -3.64 12.30 9.86
C ALA A 231 -4.28 13.47 10.65
N LYS A 232 -4.77 13.21 11.88
CA LYS A 232 -5.20 14.28 12.81
C LYS A 232 -4.00 14.95 13.44
N GLY A 233 -2.99 14.16 13.84
CA GLY A 233 -1.70 14.63 14.33
C GLY A 233 -1.05 15.62 13.37
N ALA A 234 -0.95 15.29 12.07
CA ALA A 234 -0.43 16.17 11.04
C ALA A 234 -1.22 17.48 10.88
N ALA A 235 -2.56 17.43 10.98
CA ALA A 235 -3.39 18.63 10.94
C ALA A 235 -3.24 19.51 12.21
N HIS A 236 -3.05 18.88 13.37
CA HIS A 236 -2.77 19.56 14.63
C HIS A 236 -1.35 20.18 14.64
N MET A 237 -0.34 19.44 14.19
CA MET A 237 1.03 19.93 14.00
C MET A 237 1.06 21.11 13.03
N ALA A 238 0.43 21.01 11.85
CA ALA A 238 0.36 22.12 10.92
C ALA A 238 -0.31 23.37 11.53
N THR A 239 -1.29 23.18 12.43
CA THR A 239 -1.93 24.28 13.17
C THR A 239 -1.02 24.87 14.26
N LEU A 240 -0.20 24.05 14.93
CA LEU A 240 0.76 24.47 15.93
C LEU A 240 1.96 25.20 15.31
N VAL A 241 2.60 24.65 14.29
CA VAL A 241 3.79 25.26 13.68
C VAL A 241 3.44 26.54 12.90
N CYS A 242 2.21 26.68 12.39
CA CYS A 242 1.70 27.97 11.90
C CYS A 242 1.66 29.08 12.97
N LYS A 243 1.66 28.76 14.28
CA LYS A 243 1.83 29.75 15.36
C LYS A 243 3.30 30.09 15.65
N ILE A 244 4.24 29.23 15.28
CA ILE A 244 5.67 29.32 15.62
C ILE A 244 6.45 30.09 14.53
N GLY A 245 5.86 30.34 13.36
CA GLY A 245 6.43 31.26 12.36
C GLY A 245 7.52 30.70 11.46
N GLY A 246 7.77 29.39 11.51
CA GLY A 246 8.55 28.68 10.48
C GLY A 246 7.95 28.89 9.07
N GLY A 247 8.78 28.76 8.03
CA GLY A 247 8.48 29.16 6.65
C GLY A 247 7.05 28.93 6.18
N GLN A 248 6.24 30.00 6.14
CA GLN A 248 4.78 29.95 6.01
C GLN A 248 4.26 29.09 4.85
N ARG A 249 4.99 29.01 3.73
CA ARG A 249 4.55 28.36 2.49
C ARG A 249 4.55 26.83 2.57
N GLU A 250 5.54 26.21 3.22
CA GLU A 250 5.63 24.75 3.31
C GLU A 250 4.60 24.19 4.29
N LEU A 251 4.43 24.88 5.42
CA LEU A 251 3.43 24.53 6.44
C LEU A 251 2.00 24.72 5.93
N ASP A 252 1.74 25.79 5.17
CA ASP A 252 0.45 25.99 4.48
C ASP A 252 0.17 24.87 3.47
N LEU A 253 1.17 24.43 2.69
CA LEU A 253 0.99 23.29 1.78
C LEU A 253 0.70 21.98 2.55
N LEU A 254 1.42 21.69 3.64
CA LEU A 254 1.15 20.54 4.50
C LEU A 254 -0.26 20.61 5.14
N TYR A 255 -0.67 21.79 5.61
CA TYR A 255 -2.02 22.04 6.11
C TYR A 255 -3.06 21.76 5.03
N LYS A 256 -2.88 22.31 3.83
CA LYS A 256 -3.75 22.12 2.67
C LYS A 256 -3.84 20.64 2.24
N LEU A 257 -2.71 19.90 2.25
CA LEU A 257 -2.67 18.47 1.99
C LEU A 257 -3.47 17.68 3.04
N SER A 258 -3.28 17.97 4.33
CA SER A 258 -4.09 17.36 5.41
C SER A 258 -5.59 17.69 5.24
N ALA A 259 -5.93 18.90 4.81
CA ALA A 259 -7.30 19.33 4.53
C ALA A 259 -7.93 18.60 3.35
N ALA A 260 -7.17 18.35 2.28
CA ALA A 260 -7.61 17.52 1.16
C ALA A 260 -7.88 16.06 1.59
N GLY A 261 -7.00 15.52 2.44
CA GLY A 261 -7.09 14.17 3.01
C GLY A 261 -8.28 13.92 3.95
N ARG A 262 -8.79 14.95 4.64
CA ARG A 262 -9.92 14.83 5.59
C ARG A 262 -11.23 14.29 4.99
N SER A 263 -11.40 14.30 3.66
CA SER A 263 -12.63 13.79 3.01
C SER A 263 -12.45 12.38 2.44
N SER A 264 -12.73 11.35 3.24
CA SER A 264 -12.57 9.92 2.88
C SER A 264 -13.20 9.52 1.52
N SER A 265 -14.30 10.17 1.12
CA SER A 265 -15.00 9.90 -0.15
C SER A 265 -14.52 10.74 -1.34
N ASN A 266 -13.68 11.76 -1.12
CA ASN A 266 -13.25 12.71 -2.15
C ASN A 266 -11.74 13.04 -2.13
N VAL A 267 -10.90 12.31 -1.38
CA VAL A 267 -9.45 12.59 -1.23
C VAL A 267 -8.78 12.90 -2.57
N CYS A 268 -8.88 12.01 -3.56
CA CYS A 268 -8.27 12.21 -4.89
C CYS A 268 -8.78 13.50 -5.57
N ARG A 269 -10.09 13.77 -5.56
CA ARG A 269 -10.66 14.97 -6.19
C ARG A 269 -10.17 16.24 -5.51
N ASN A 270 -10.06 16.23 -4.18
CA ASN A 270 -9.60 17.38 -3.41
C ASN A 270 -8.08 17.59 -3.62
N LEU A 271 -7.30 16.50 -3.67
CA LEU A 271 -5.86 16.52 -3.93
C LEU A 271 -5.55 17.03 -5.35
N HIS A 272 -6.26 16.57 -6.38
CA HIS A 272 -6.10 17.10 -7.75
C HIS A 272 -6.40 18.60 -7.81
N ARG A 273 -7.51 19.05 -7.18
CA ARG A 273 -7.85 20.48 -7.11
C ARG A 273 -6.76 21.28 -6.39
N LEU A 274 -6.17 20.72 -5.34
CA LEU A 274 -5.06 21.34 -4.63
C LEU A 274 -3.83 21.46 -5.53
N ILE A 275 -3.39 20.36 -6.16
CA ILE A 275 -2.24 20.33 -7.08
C ILE A 275 -2.37 21.40 -8.17
N HIS A 276 -3.54 21.50 -8.83
CA HIS A 276 -3.78 22.54 -9.83
C HIS A 276 -3.82 23.96 -9.25
N ARG A 277 -4.44 24.17 -8.08
CA ARG A 277 -4.56 25.50 -7.46
C ARG A 277 -3.23 26.06 -6.96
N GLU A 278 -2.36 25.20 -6.41
CA GLU A 278 -1.04 25.60 -5.91
C GLU A 278 0.05 25.59 -7.00
N GLY A 279 -0.30 25.26 -8.26
CA GLY A 279 0.65 25.21 -9.38
C GLY A 279 1.65 24.05 -9.32
N LEU A 280 1.32 22.96 -8.61
CA LEU A 280 2.17 21.78 -8.42
C LEU A 280 2.11 20.79 -9.60
N THR A 281 1.59 21.24 -10.75
CA THR A 281 1.60 20.48 -12.00
C THR A 281 2.93 20.63 -12.72
N ILE A 282 3.52 19.50 -13.11
CA ILE A 282 4.77 19.49 -13.86
C ILE A 282 4.48 19.68 -15.37
N PRO A 283 5.19 20.57 -16.08
CA PRO A 283 4.98 20.83 -17.51
C PRO A 283 5.65 19.78 -18.40
N VAL A 284 5.25 18.50 -18.28
CA VAL A 284 5.70 17.45 -19.20
C VAL A 284 4.81 17.44 -20.45
N GLU A 285 5.45 17.30 -21.61
CA GLU A 285 4.78 17.18 -22.89
C GLU A 285 3.85 15.96 -22.94
N ILE A 286 2.60 16.20 -23.35
CA ILE A 286 1.63 15.14 -23.66
C ILE A 286 1.69 14.93 -25.17
N SER A 287 2.31 13.82 -25.57
CA SER A 287 2.30 13.36 -26.96
C SER A 287 1.01 12.59 -27.24
N PHE A 288 0.75 12.25 -28.51
CA PHE A 288 -0.41 11.45 -28.88
C PHE A 288 -0.01 10.28 -29.78
N VAL A 289 -0.70 9.15 -29.60
CA VAL A 289 -0.49 7.92 -30.38
C VAL A 289 -1.83 7.46 -30.94
N ASN A 290 -1.87 7.21 -32.24
CA ASN A 290 -3.01 6.57 -32.87
C ASN A 290 -3.12 5.13 -32.40
N THR A 291 -4.23 4.79 -31.74
CA THR A 291 -4.47 3.45 -31.21
C THR A 291 -5.94 3.06 -31.34
N VAL A 292 -6.19 1.76 -31.45
CA VAL A 292 -7.53 1.22 -31.70
C VAL A 292 -8.21 0.87 -30.38
N VAL A 293 -9.15 1.70 -29.95
CA VAL A 293 -9.92 1.50 -28.70
C VAL A 293 -11.30 0.89 -28.95
N ARG A 294 -11.79 0.11 -27.99
CA ARG A 294 -13.12 -0.50 -28.02
C ARG A 294 -14.17 0.43 -27.41
N LYS A 295 -14.82 1.26 -28.24
CA LYS A 295 -15.98 2.08 -27.80
C LYS A 295 -17.16 1.15 -27.52
N ARG A 296 -17.70 1.19 -26.29
CA ARG A 296 -18.74 0.25 -25.81
C ARG A 296 -20.20 0.66 -26.04
N ARG A 297 -20.48 1.91 -26.43
CA ARG A 297 -21.85 2.45 -26.58
C ARG A 297 -21.98 3.39 -27.79
N PRO A 298 -23.12 3.39 -28.51
CA PRO A 298 -24.29 2.51 -28.31
C PRO A 298 -24.01 1.05 -28.73
N ILE A 299 -23.27 0.84 -29.81
CA ILE A 299 -22.81 -0.48 -30.28
C ILE A 299 -21.31 -0.62 -29.96
N VAL A 300 -20.88 -1.85 -29.63
CA VAL A 300 -19.46 -2.16 -29.44
C VAL A 300 -18.75 -2.11 -30.79
N ARG A 301 -17.86 -1.13 -30.99
CA ARG A 301 -17.00 -1.06 -32.18
C ARG A 301 -15.58 -0.67 -31.83
N LYS A 302 -14.62 -1.18 -32.62
CA LYS A 302 -13.25 -0.67 -32.66
C LYS A 302 -13.29 0.71 -33.34
N ILE A 303 -12.63 1.70 -32.76
CA ILE A 303 -12.37 3.00 -33.38
C ILE A 303 -10.91 3.35 -33.18
N GLU A 304 -10.30 3.94 -34.20
CA GLU A 304 -9.01 4.60 -34.03
C GLU A 304 -9.22 5.91 -33.25
N VAL A 305 -8.34 6.18 -32.31
CA VAL A 305 -8.31 7.43 -31.55
C VAL A 305 -6.88 7.90 -31.38
N CYS A 306 -6.70 9.22 -31.44
CA CYS A 306 -5.48 9.90 -31.07
C CYS A 306 -5.40 9.92 -29.53
N TYR A 307 -4.75 8.93 -28.93
CA TYR A 307 -4.75 8.72 -27.48
C TYR A 307 -3.59 9.48 -26.83
N PRO A 308 -3.83 10.30 -25.79
CA PRO A 308 -2.78 11.06 -25.12
C PRO A 308 -1.87 10.12 -24.32
N VAL A 309 -0.56 10.29 -24.48
CA VAL A 309 0.48 9.56 -23.75
C VAL A 309 1.52 10.52 -23.21
N ILE A 310 2.09 10.19 -22.05
CA ILE A 310 3.29 10.84 -21.55
C ILE A 310 4.41 9.83 -21.72
N TYR A 311 5.36 10.10 -22.61
CA TYR A 311 6.49 9.19 -22.80
C TYR A 311 7.45 9.26 -21.61
N PRO A 312 8.04 8.12 -21.19
CA PRO A 312 9.11 8.11 -20.18
C PRO A 312 10.28 9.02 -20.54
N SER A 313 10.64 9.14 -21.82
CA SER A 313 11.66 10.07 -22.32
C SER A 313 11.31 11.52 -22.03
N SER A 314 10.09 11.98 -22.36
CA SER A 314 9.63 13.34 -22.06
C SER A 314 9.66 13.65 -20.56
N TRP A 315 9.31 12.67 -19.71
CA TRP A 315 9.38 12.79 -18.25
C TRP A 315 10.82 12.85 -17.74
N MET A 316 11.70 11.97 -18.22
CA MET A 316 13.11 11.94 -17.82
C MET A 316 13.88 13.17 -18.31
N ARG A 317 13.58 13.70 -19.51
CA ARG A 317 14.13 14.96 -20.02
C ARG A 317 13.74 16.14 -19.14
N PHE A 318 12.49 16.20 -18.68
CA PHE A 318 12.06 17.20 -17.70
C PHE A 318 12.83 17.05 -16.38
N LEU A 319 12.93 15.82 -15.84
CA LEU A 319 13.66 15.59 -14.59
C LEU A 319 15.14 15.95 -14.71
N LEU A 320 15.84 15.56 -15.78
CA LEU A 320 17.23 15.95 -16.02
C LEU A 320 17.40 17.47 -16.10
N LYS A 321 16.46 18.19 -16.72
CA LYS A 321 16.54 19.65 -16.88
C LYS A 321 16.20 20.44 -15.62
N SER A 322 15.30 19.96 -14.76
CA SER A 322 14.75 20.74 -13.65
C SER A 322 15.00 20.16 -12.26
N HIS A 323 15.19 18.85 -12.13
CA HIS A 323 15.32 18.14 -10.86
C HIS A 323 16.29 16.94 -10.95
N SER A 324 17.44 17.14 -11.62
CA SER A 324 18.41 16.09 -11.96
C SER A 324 18.84 15.24 -10.78
N HIS A 325 19.04 15.86 -9.62
CA HIS A 325 19.36 15.20 -8.34
C HIS A 325 18.38 14.06 -7.96
N LEU A 326 17.11 14.10 -8.39
CA LEU A 326 16.14 13.04 -8.10
C LEU A 326 16.45 11.72 -8.83
N ILE A 327 17.20 11.77 -9.94
CA ILE A 327 17.55 10.62 -10.78
C ILE A 327 19.05 10.36 -10.88
N LEU A 328 19.88 11.32 -10.46
CA LEU A 328 21.34 11.22 -10.37
C LEU A 328 21.84 11.03 -8.92
N GLY A 329 21.09 10.30 -8.09
CA GLY A 329 21.55 9.87 -6.78
C GLY A 329 21.66 10.96 -5.71
N GLY A 330 20.99 12.09 -5.89
CA GLY A 330 21.11 13.30 -5.04
C GLY A 330 22.07 14.35 -5.58
N VAL A 331 22.83 14.02 -6.61
CA VAL A 331 23.88 14.87 -7.19
C VAL A 331 23.30 15.78 -8.28
N PRO A 332 23.58 17.10 -8.29
CA PRO A 332 23.19 17.99 -9.39
C PRO A 332 23.86 17.60 -10.72
N LEU A 333 23.18 17.83 -11.85
CA LEU A 333 23.69 17.53 -13.20
C LEU A 333 25.05 18.20 -13.47
N GLU A 334 25.25 19.38 -12.90
CA GLU A 334 26.45 20.21 -13.00
C GLU A 334 27.68 19.52 -12.38
N ASN A 335 27.52 18.71 -11.33
CA ASN A 335 28.64 17.98 -10.73
C ASN A 335 28.91 16.66 -11.46
N ARG A 336 29.29 16.79 -12.74
CA ARG A 336 29.51 15.67 -13.66
C ARG A 336 30.38 14.56 -13.08
N LYS A 337 31.48 14.89 -12.41
CA LYS A 337 32.42 13.89 -11.87
C LYS A 337 31.77 13.02 -10.79
N GLU A 338 30.98 13.62 -9.90
CA GLU A 338 30.38 12.93 -8.77
C GLU A 338 29.28 11.96 -9.21
N TRP A 339 28.33 12.39 -10.05
CA TRP A 339 27.28 11.47 -10.53
C TRP A 339 27.82 10.43 -11.51
N GLN A 340 28.83 10.75 -12.33
CA GLN A 340 29.48 9.74 -13.18
C GLN A 340 30.21 8.68 -12.36
N ALA A 341 30.90 9.06 -11.28
CA ALA A 341 31.54 8.11 -10.37
C ALA A 341 30.49 7.20 -9.70
N LEU A 342 29.40 7.79 -9.20
CA LEU A 342 28.31 7.06 -8.55
C LEU A 342 27.63 6.05 -9.50
N LEU A 343 27.36 6.43 -10.75
CA LEU A 343 26.84 5.50 -11.76
C LEU A 343 27.87 4.40 -12.12
N SER A 344 29.16 4.75 -12.22
CA SER A 344 30.23 3.77 -12.51
C SER A 344 30.33 2.72 -11.40
N GLU A 345 30.32 3.15 -10.14
CA GLU A 345 30.35 2.27 -8.97
C GLU A 345 29.13 1.35 -8.95
N PHE A 346 27.93 1.88 -9.19
CA PHE A 346 26.71 1.09 -9.26
C PHE A 346 26.83 -0.04 -10.29
N TRP A 347 27.22 0.27 -11.54
CA TRP A 347 27.34 -0.75 -12.59
C TRP A 347 28.49 -1.72 -12.36
N HIS A 348 29.60 -1.27 -11.77
CA HIS A 348 30.70 -2.14 -11.38
C HIS A 348 30.24 -3.18 -10.36
N LEU A 349 29.54 -2.77 -9.29
CA LEU A 349 28.98 -3.67 -8.29
C LEU A 349 27.87 -4.56 -8.86
N TYR A 350 27.03 -4.01 -9.75
CA TYR A 350 25.96 -4.78 -10.41
C TYR A 350 26.53 -5.90 -11.29
N LYS A 351 27.62 -5.65 -12.02
CA LYS A 351 28.33 -6.67 -12.83
C LYS A 351 28.85 -7.85 -12.00
N LEU A 352 29.16 -7.64 -10.72
CA LEU A 352 29.54 -8.71 -9.79
C LEU A 352 28.34 -9.58 -9.36
N THR A 353 27.11 -9.11 -9.58
CA THR A 353 25.85 -9.77 -9.19
C THR A 353 25.15 -10.44 -10.38
N ASP A 354 25.21 -9.82 -11.56
CA ASP A 354 24.63 -10.29 -12.82
C ASP A 354 25.61 -9.94 -13.96
N ASP A 355 26.48 -10.89 -14.30
CA ASP A 355 27.54 -10.75 -15.30
C ASP A 355 27.01 -10.88 -16.75
N ILE A 356 25.93 -11.65 -16.93
CA ILE A 356 25.21 -11.81 -18.21
C ILE A 356 24.29 -10.64 -18.57
N HIS A 357 24.15 -9.63 -17.70
CA HIS A 357 23.35 -8.45 -18.01
C HIS A 357 23.88 -7.68 -19.23
N VAL A 358 22.98 -7.18 -20.09
CA VAL A 358 23.34 -6.52 -21.35
C VAL A 358 24.27 -5.31 -21.18
N MET A 359 24.23 -4.62 -20.03
CA MET A 359 25.12 -3.50 -19.71
C MET A 359 26.60 -3.91 -19.51
N ASN A 360 26.89 -5.21 -19.47
CA ASN A 360 28.24 -5.75 -19.42
C ASN A 360 28.77 -6.15 -20.81
N GLY A 361 27.92 -6.10 -21.85
CA GLY A 361 28.27 -6.41 -23.23
C GLY A 361 29.15 -5.33 -23.86
N HIS A 362 29.84 -5.69 -24.95
CA HIS A 362 30.74 -4.79 -25.68
C HIS A 362 30.03 -3.53 -26.19
N ASP A 363 28.79 -3.68 -26.68
CA ASP A 363 28.00 -2.60 -27.27
C ASP A 363 27.10 -1.88 -26.24
N ALA A 364 27.37 -2.08 -24.95
CA ALA A 364 26.66 -1.41 -23.87
C ALA A 364 26.93 0.12 -23.88
N PRO A 365 25.93 0.95 -23.58
CA PRO A 365 26.15 2.37 -23.33
C PRO A 365 27.14 2.61 -22.18
N PRO A 366 27.86 3.75 -22.15
CA PRO A 366 28.82 4.04 -21.10
C PRO A 366 28.18 3.94 -19.70
N ALA A 367 28.72 3.03 -18.87
CA ALA A 367 28.20 2.78 -17.52
C ALA A 367 28.13 4.06 -16.68
N ASN A 368 29.17 4.91 -16.76
CA ASN A 368 29.24 6.20 -16.09
C ASN A 368 28.17 7.22 -16.55
N CYS A 369 27.48 6.98 -17.66
CA CYS A 369 26.42 7.84 -18.20
C CYS A 369 25.07 7.12 -18.32
N THR A 370 24.90 5.96 -17.68
CA THR A 370 23.67 5.17 -17.76
C THR A 370 22.95 5.13 -16.42
N VAL A 371 21.76 5.69 -16.34
CA VAL A 371 20.92 5.67 -15.13
C VAL A 371 20.18 4.32 -15.04
N PRO A 372 20.35 3.55 -13.94
CA PRO A 372 19.58 2.34 -13.69
C PRO A 372 18.16 2.68 -13.25
N LEU A 373 17.17 2.08 -13.92
CA LEU A 373 15.74 2.22 -13.65
C LEU A 373 15.09 0.88 -13.32
N TYR A 374 14.15 0.89 -12.40
CA TYR A 374 13.14 -0.15 -12.25
C TYR A 374 11.85 0.28 -12.94
N ILE A 375 11.16 -0.68 -13.56
CA ILE A 375 9.78 -0.54 -13.99
C ILE A 375 8.91 -1.43 -13.10
N HIS A 376 7.75 -0.93 -12.70
CA HIS A 376 6.75 -1.65 -11.93
C HIS A 376 5.42 -1.54 -12.68
N GLY A 377 4.74 -2.65 -12.89
CA GLY A 377 3.40 -2.69 -13.46
C GLY A 377 2.44 -3.33 -12.45
N ASP A 378 1.30 -2.69 -12.21
CA ASP A 378 0.20 -3.27 -11.44
C ASP A 378 -1.09 -3.27 -12.28
N GLU A 379 -1.74 -4.43 -12.37
CA GLU A 379 -2.99 -4.61 -13.11
C GLU A 379 -4.19 -4.54 -12.17
N GLY A 380 -5.05 -3.55 -12.40
CA GLY A 380 -6.21 -3.27 -11.57
C GLY A 380 -7.52 -3.28 -12.32
N ARG A 381 -8.61 -3.10 -11.56
CA ARG A 381 -9.92 -2.74 -12.10
C ARG A 381 -10.36 -1.42 -11.47
N GLY A 382 -10.52 -0.39 -12.29
CA GLY A 382 -11.06 0.90 -11.83
C GLY A 382 -12.50 0.78 -11.35
N LYS A 383 -13.03 1.85 -10.75
CA LYS A 383 -14.42 1.90 -10.19
C LYS A 383 -15.52 1.45 -11.17
N TYR A 384 -15.29 1.59 -12.47
CA TYR A 384 -16.19 1.15 -13.55
C TYR A 384 -15.96 -0.31 -14.04
N LYS A 385 -15.18 -1.11 -13.31
CA LYS A 385 -14.73 -2.47 -13.66
C LYS A 385 -13.95 -2.56 -14.99
N LEU A 386 -13.47 -1.43 -15.49
CA LEU A 386 -12.54 -1.37 -16.62
C LEU A 386 -11.15 -1.81 -16.16
N PRO A 387 -10.43 -2.63 -16.95
CA PRO A 387 -9.03 -2.92 -16.67
C PRO A 387 -8.23 -1.62 -16.71
N ILE A 388 -7.31 -1.47 -15.78
CA ILE A 388 -6.31 -0.41 -15.75
C ILE A 388 -4.95 -1.06 -15.53
N MET A 389 -3.92 -0.54 -16.18
CA MET A 389 -2.54 -0.87 -15.88
C MET A 389 -1.91 0.40 -15.31
N VAL A 390 -1.25 0.28 -14.16
CA VAL A 390 -0.50 1.38 -13.54
C VAL A 390 0.97 1.03 -13.66
N GLU A 391 1.66 1.75 -14.54
CA GLU A 391 3.11 1.67 -14.66
C GLU A 391 3.77 2.75 -13.79
N SER A 392 4.84 2.38 -13.10
CA SER A 392 5.70 3.27 -12.32
C SER A 392 7.15 3.03 -12.74
N ILE A 393 7.88 4.13 -12.96
CA ILE A 393 9.29 4.12 -13.35
C ILE A 393 10.06 4.83 -12.25
N GLN A 394 11.06 4.16 -11.70
CA GLN A 394 11.77 4.61 -10.51
C GLN A 394 13.28 4.39 -10.68
N PRO A 395 14.13 5.38 -10.35
CA PRO A 395 15.56 5.15 -10.22
C PRO A 395 15.86 4.02 -9.22
N CYS A 396 16.86 3.20 -9.55
CA CYS A 396 17.34 2.15 -8.65
C CYS A 396 18.13 2.76 -7.47
N ILE A 397 18.88 3.82 -7.75
CA ILE A 397 19.62 4.62 -6.79
C ILE A 397 18.68 5.63 -6.14
N SER A 398 18.83 5.90 -4.84
CA SER A 398 18.00 6.91 -4.17
C SER A 398 18.52 8.33 -4.37
N PHE A 399 17.65 9.34 -4.30
CA PHE A 399 18.04 10.76 -4.27
C PHE A 399 18.91 11.14 -3.05
N ARG A 400 19.19 10.19 -2.15
CA ARG A 400 20.11 10.31 -1.01
C ARG A 400 21.44 9.55 -1.23
N GLY A 401 21.65 8.96 -2.41
CA GLY A 401 22.79 8.14 -2.76
C GLY A 401 22.53 6.62 -2.72
N THR A 402 23.57 5.85 -2.97
CA THR A 402 23.58 4.37 -3.04
C THR A 402 23.29 3.69 -1.69
N ASN A 403 23.65 4.33 -0.58
CA ASN A 403 23.45 3.82 0.78
C ASN A 403 21.99 3.88 1.27
N TYR A 404 21.08 4.50 0.50
CA TYR A 404 19.69 4.71 0.86
C TYR A 404 18.74 4.10 -0.17
N LYS A 405 17.51 3.83 0.26
CA LYS A 405 16.47 3.26 -0.59
C LYS A 405 15.36 4.26 -0.86
N ASN A 406 14.77 4.15 -2.04
CA ASN A 406 13.52 4.82 -2.39
C ASN A 406 12.28 4.22 -1.70
N SER A 407 12.40 3.05 -1.04
CA SER A 407 11.35 2.44 -0.22
C SER A 407 11.74 2.40 1.27
N SER A 408 10.77 2.67 2.14
CA SER A 408 10.92 2.78 3.60
C SER A 408 11.02 1.43 4.34
N GLY A 409 11.70 0.43 3.77
CA GLY A 409 11.89 -0.90 4.37
C GLY A 409 13.36 -1.29 4.52
N SER A 410 13.69 -2.11 5.52
CA SER A 410 15.01 -2.76 5.69
C SER A 410 15.30 -3.79 4.58
N PHE A 411 16.55 -4.25 4.43
CA PHE A 411 16.92 -5.18 3.33
C PHE A 411 17.26 -6.56 3.87
N THR A 412 16.84 -7.56 3.11
CA THR A 412 17.53 -8.83 3.00
C THR A 412 17.83 -8.98 1.50
N TYR A 413 19.08 -9.26 1.14
CA TYR A 413 19.49 -9.30 -0.26
C TYR A 413 18.85 -10.50 -0.98
N ALA A 414 17.81 -10.23 -1.76
CA ALA A 414 17.27 -11.16 -2.75
C ALA A 414 16.78 -10.38 -3.96
N VAL A 415 17.64 -10.32 -4.98
CA VAL A 415 17.35 -9.69 -6.26
C VAL A 415 16.82 -10.77 -7.20
N SER A 416 15.49 -10.89 -7.31
CA SER A 416 14.86 -11.74 -8.33
C SER A 416 14.64 -10.90 -9.59
N ILE A 417 15.40 -11.23 -10.65
CA ILE A 417 15.39 -10.51 -11.93
C ILE A 417 14.65 -11.37 -12.96
N GLN A 418 13.73 -10.76 -13.71
CA GLN A 418 13.21 -11.34 -14.94
C GLN A 418 13.91 -10.75 -16.15
N LYS A 419 14.32 -11.63 -17.07
CA LYS A 419 15.04 -11.28 -18.29
C LYS A 419 14.10 -10.59 -19.29
N GLY A 420 14.33 -9.31 -19.54
CA GLY A 420 13.54 -8.53 -20.49
C GLY A 420 14.07 -7.12 -20.67
N PHE A 421 15.17 -6.96 -21.41
CA PHE A 421 15.74 -5.64 -21.68
C PHE A 421 15.04 -4.92 -22.83
N ARG A 422 14.79 -3.62 -22.62
CA ARG A 422 14.67 -2.63 -23.70
C ARG A 422 15.45 -1.39 -23.28
N GLN A 423 16.30 -0.89 -24.17
CA GLN A 423 16.88 0.43 -24.04
C GLN A 423 15.74 1.45 -24.16
N LEU A 424 15.51 2.26 -23.13
CA LEU A 424 14.38 3.22 -23.11
C LEU A 424 14.64 4.47 -23.98
N GLY A 425 15.89 4.65 -24.42
CA GLY A 425 16.32 5.74 -25.28
C GLY A 425 17.67 6.30 -24.87
N MET A 426 18.05 7.36 -25.56
CA MET A 426 19.22 8.18 -25.30
C MET A 426 18.74 9.63 -25.26
N GLU A 427 19.03 10.36 -24.19
CA GLU A 427 18.68 11.78 -24.07
C GLU A 427 19.96 12.63 -24.13
N LEU A 428 20.00 13.56 -25.08
CA LEU A 428 21.03 14.59 -25.17
C LEU A 428 20.56 15.80 -24.37
N VAL A 429 21.30 16.17 -23.34
CA VAL A 429 20.99 17.34 -22.49
C VAL A 429 22.09 18.38 -22.65
N GLU A 430 21.73 19.54 -23.19
CA GLU A 430 22.61 20.71 -23.20
C GLU A 430 22.81 21.23 -21.78
N THR A 431 24.08 21.36 -21.37
CA THR A 431 24.46 21.92 -20.07
C THR A 431 25.42 23.10 -20.26
N SER A 432 25.66 23.88 -19.20
CA SER A 432 26.72 24.90 -19.18
C SER A 432 28.13 24.34 -19.43
N THR A 433 28.32 23.02 -19.30
CA THR A 433 29.58 22.31 -19.59
C THR A 433 29.60 21.64 -20.97
N GLY A 434 28.61 21.95 -21.83
CA GLY A 434 28.40 21.33 -23.13
C GLY A 434 27.34 20.20 -23.11
N PRO A 435 27.10 19.55 -24.26
CA PRO A 435 26.14 18.46 -24.36
C PRO A 435 26.57 17.24 -23.56
N ILE A 436 25.64 16.69 -22.77
CA ILE A 436 25.82 15.44 -22.03
C ILE A 436 24.77 14.43 -22.52
N THR A 437 25.25 13.28 -22.99
CA THR A 437 24.41 12.14 -23.31
C THR A 437 24.14 11.31 -22.06
N ILE A 438 22.88 11.09 -21.72
CA ILE A 438 22.46 10.20 -20.62
C ILE A 438 21.59 9.09 -21.18
N HIS A 439 21.93 7.86 -20.82
CA HIS A 439 21.22 6.64 -21.20
C HIS A 439 20.39 6.12 -20.02
N PHE A 440 19.35 5.33 -20.32
CA PHE A 440 18.49 4.73 -19.32
C PHE A 440 18.39 3.22 -19.55
N ALA A 441 18.75 2.43 -18.54
CA ALA A 441 18.71 0.98 -18.58
C ALA A 441 17.72 0.42 -17.55
N VAL A 442 16.82 -0.47 -17.99
CA VAL A 442 15.84 -1.12 -17.12
C VAL A 442 16.44 -2.38 -16.52
N LEU A 443 16.59 -2.43 -15.20
CA LEU A 443 17.12 -3.59 -14.46
C LEU A 443 16.09 -4.68 -14.16
N GLY A 444 14.80 -4.35 -14.26
CA GLY A 444 13.76 -5.34 -14.03
C GLY A 444 12.36 -4.75 -14.03
N ILE A 445 11.41 -5.62 -14.41
CA ILE A 445 9.98 -5.38 -14.30
C ILE A 445 9.51 -6.07 -13.03
N LYS A 446 9.40 -5.34 -11.92
CA LYS A 446 8.80 -5.84 -10.68
C LYS A 446 7.27 -5.73 -10.80
N GLY A 447 6.71 -6.62 -11.61
CA GLY A 447 5.29 -7.01 -11.64
C GLY A 447 5.07 -8.43 -11.10
N ASP A 448 6.07 -9.30 -11.19
CA ASP A 448 5.89 -10.74 -11.03
C ASP A 448 5.97 -11.28 -9.59
N TRP A 449 5.69 -10.46 -8.57
CA TRP A 449 5.36 -11.02 -7.24
C TRP A 449 4.05 -11.83 -7.25
N VAL A 450 3.24 -11.70 -8.32
CA VAL A 450 2.06 -12.55 -8.58
C VAL A 450 2.43 -13.84 -9.34
N TYR A 451 3.51 -13.85 -10.13
CA TYR A 451 3.91 -14.95 -11.02
C TYR A 451 5.17 -15.73 -10.61
N LEU A 452 5.97 -15.24 -9.66
CA LEU A 452 7.05 -15.97 -8.96
C LEU A 452 6.58 -17.21 -8.17
N ARG A 453 5.30 -17.58 -8.29
CA ARG A 453 4.74 -18.85 -7.79
C ARG A 453 5.18 -20.09 -8.56
N LYS A 454 5.83 -19.95 -9.72
CA LYS A 454 6.16 -21.11 -10.58
C LYS A 454 7.61 -21.59 -10.55
N GLU A 455 8.59 -20.73 -10.28
CA GLU A 455 10.00 -21.07 -10.57
C GLU A 455 11.02 -20.74 -9.45
N CYS A 456 10.62 -20.10 -8.35
CA CYS A 456 11.43 -20.11 -7.13
C CYS A 456 11.15 -21.38 -6.33
N SER A 457 12.20 -22.05 -5.83
CA SER A 457 12.01 -23.10 -4.82
C SER A 457 11.37 -22.51 -3.57
N VAL A 458 10.45 -23.26 -2.98
CA VAL A 458 9.60 -22.79 -1.87
C VAL A 458 10.45 -22.46 -0.64
N GLU A 459 11.57 -23.16 -0.50
CA GLU A 459 12.58 -23.05 0.54
C GLU A 459 13.20 -21.65 0.58
N ILE A 460 13.66 -21.11 -0.57
CA ILE A 460 14.28 -19.78 -0.65
C ILE A 460 13.27 -18.69 -0.29
N PHE A 461 12.03 -18.83 -0.75
CA PHE A 461 10.94 -17.89 -0.45
C PHE A 461 10.56 -17.89 1.05
N LEU A 462 10.49 -19.09 1.67
CA LEU A 462 10.23 -19.23 3.10
C LEU A 462 11.38 -18.68 3.95
N MET A 463 12.63 -18.89 3.53
CA MET A 463 13.82 -18.38 4.20
C MET A 463 13.82 -16.85 4.25
N LEU A 464 13.53 -16.18 3.12
CA LEU A 464 13.38 -14.71 3.06
C LEU A 464 12.24 -14.19 3.94
N LYS A 465 11.09 -14.87 3.95
CA LYS A 465 9.96 -14.52 4.81
C LYS A 465 10.31 -14.67 6.30
N TYR A 466 11.08 -15.70 6.65
CA TYR A 466 11.56 -15.94 8.02
C TYR A 466 12.55 -14.85 8.45
N THR A 467 13.56 -14.51 7.64
CA THR A 467 14.52 -13.44 7.96
C THR A 467 13.83 -12.09 8.19
N VAL A 468 12.84 -11.73 7.36
CA VAL A 468 12.05 -10.51 7.54
C VAL A 468 11.17 -10.56 8.79
N ALA A 469 10.62 -11.71 9.17
CA ALA A 469 9.86 -11.88 10.40
C ALA A 469 10.76 -11.76 11.65
N CYS A 470 11.93 -12.40 11.66
CA CYS A 470 12.91 -12.30 12.73
C CYS A 470 13.42 -10.87 12.91
N ALA A 471 13.75 -10.16 11.83
CA ALA A 471 14.14 -8.76 11.88
C ALA A 471 13.03 -7.88 12.47
N ASN A 472 11.78 -8.04 12.04
CA ASN A 472 10.65 -7.27 12.56
C ASN A 472 10.34 -7.55 14.03
N ASN A 473 10.52 -8.79 14.52
CA ASN A 473 10.41 -9.10 15.95
C ASN A 473 11.57 -8.50 16.75
N TYR A 474 12.81 -8.62 16.27
CA TYR A 474 13.99 -8.02 16.91
C TYR A 474 13.84 -6.51 17.11
N PHE A 475 13.40 -5.78 16.08
CA PHE A 475 13.13 -4.34 16.20
C PHE A 475 11.94 -4.01 17.10
N ARG A 476 10.94 -4.89 17.21
CA ARG A 476 9.82 -4.71 18.16
C ARG A 476 10.26 -4.91 19.61
N THR A 477 11.10 -5.89 19.90
CA THR A 477 11.66 -6.11 21.25
C THR A 477 12.50 -4.89 21.67
N LEU A 478 13.44 -4.44 20.83
CA LEU A 478 14.24 -3.23 21.10
C LEU A 478 13.39 -1.98 21.33
N HIS A 479 12.27 -1.83 20.60
CA HIS A 479 11.37 -0.69 20.75
C HIS A 479 10.44 -0.79 21.98
N HIS A 480 10.03 -1.99 22.40
CA HIS A 480 9.16 -2.17 23.57
C HIS A 480 9.91 -2.14 24.90
N GLU A 481 11.19 -2.54 24.92
CA GLU A 481 12.01 -2.56 26.14
C GLU A 481 12.76 -1.25 26.40
N GLY A 482 12.55 -0.22 25.57
CA GLY A 482 13.19 1.09 25.74
C GLY A 482 14.70 1.10 25.50
N LEU A 483 15.25 0.07 24.84
CA LEU A 483 16.69 -0.11 24.60
C LEU A 483 17.21 0.75 23.43
N TRP A 484 16.90 2.04 23.46
CA TRP A 484 17.62 3.06 22.68
C TRP A 484 18.76 3.61 23.54
N MET A 485 19.99 3.32 23.13
CA MET A 485 21.17 3.62 23.95
C MET A 485 21.45 5.12 24.02
N GLU A 486 21.63 5.65 25.24
CA GLU A 486 22.59 6.73 25.44
C GLU A 486 24.03 6.19 25.32
N PRO A 487 25.02 6.99 24.89
CA PRO A 487 26.35 6.47 24.53
C PRO A 487 27.23 5.92 25.67
N ASN A 488 26.80 5.93 26.94
CA ASN A 488 27.69 5.87 28.11
C ASN A 488 27.35 4.79 29.17
N THR A 489 26.93 3.59 28.79
CA THR A 489 26.62 2.51 29.77
C THR A 489 27.31 1.16 29.48
N ASN A 490 28.62 1.11 29.71
CA ASN A 490 29.46 -0.09 29.48
C ASN A 490 29.05 -1.35 30.28
N LEU A 491 28.29 -1.23 31.37
CA LEU A 491 27.99 -2.36 32.26
C LEU A 491 26.86 -3.29 31.73
N LEU A 492 25.97 -2.80 30.87
CA LEU A 492 24.89 -3.60 30.28
C LEU A 492 25.35 -4.42 29.06
N VAL A 493 26.40 -3.96 28.36
CA VAL A 493 26.98 -4.62 27.18
C VAL A 493 27.48 -6.04 27.51
N ALA A 494 28.05 -6.25 28.71
CA ALA A 494 28.54 -7.55 29.15
C ALA A 494 27.41 -8.60 29.34
N LYS A 495 26.21 -8.17 29.72
CA LYS A 495 25.07 -9.09 29.92
C LYS A 495 24.40 -9.46 28.58
N ALA A 496 24.19 -8.46 27.71
CA ALA A 496 23.71 -8.69 26.35
C ALA A 496 24.69 -9.53 25.50
N GLY A 497 26.00 -9.39 25.72
CA GLY A 497 27.04 -10.17 25.04
C GLY A 497 26.94 -11.69 25.27
N ASN A 498 26.46 -12.13 26.44
CA ASN A 498 26.29 -13.56 26.74
C ASN A 498 25.05 -14.16 26.07
N GLU A 499 23.95 -13.41 25.99
CA GLU A 499 22.75 -13.84 25.25
C GLU A 499 22.96 -13.79 23.72
N MET A 500 23.82 -12.88 23.23
CA MET A 500 24.25 -12.84 21.83
C MET A 500 24.92 -14.12 21.34
N CYS A 501 25.62 -14.89 22.19
CA CYS A 501 26.33 -16.09 21.77
C CYS A 501 25.41 -17.19 21.20
N ALA A 502 24.18 -17.32 21.71
CA ALA A 502 23.20 -18.29 21.20
C ALA A 502 22.67 -17.88 19.81
N SER A 503 22.32 -16.60 19.64
CA SER A 503 21.84 -16.05 18.35
C SER A 503 22.93 -16.07 17.27
N ARG A 504 24.18 -15.78 17.67
CA ARG A 504 25.35 -15.84 16.78
C ARG A 504 25.62 -17.26 16.28
N HIS A 505 25.37 -18.29 17.09
CA HIS A 505 25.43 -19.70 16.66
C HIS A 505 24.37 -20.03 15.58
N SER A 506 23.11 -19.60 15.75
CA SER A 506 22.07 -19.82 14.73
C SER A 506 22.35 -19.09 13.41
N CYS A 507 22.85 -17.85 13.46
CA CYS A 507 23.26 -17.13 12.26
C CYS A 507 24.50 -17.75 11.59
N LEU A 508 25.48 -18.23 12.35
CA LEU A 508 26.66 -18.91 11.80
C LEU A 508 26.28 -20.26 11.17
N MET A 509 25.46 -21.09 11.81
CA MET A 509 24.93 -22.32 11.19
C MET A 509 24.15 -22.02 9.90
N THR A 510 23.37 -20.94 9.86
CA THR A 510 22.62 -20.56 8.65
C THR A 510 23.58 -20.16 7.51
N LEU A 511 24.66 -19.44 7.81
CA LEU A 511 25.69 -19.08 6.82
C LEU A 511 26.55 -20.28 6.39
N GLU A 512 26.82 -21.22 7.29
CA GLU A 512 27.56 -22.44 7.01
C GLU A 512 26.73 -23.41 6.14
N ILE A 513 25.43 -23.53 6.39
CA ILE A 513 24.47 -24.24 5.52
C ILE A 513 24.42 -23.57 4.13
N LEU A 514 24.39 -22.23 4.04
CA LEU A 514 24.43 -21.51 2.76
C LEU A 514 25.75 -21.75 2.00
N TYR A 515 26.88 -21.81 2.71
CA TYR A 515 28.20 -22.09 2.11
C TYR A 515 28.34 -23.55 1.65
N LEU A 516 27.76 -24.50 2.37
CA LEU A 516 27.73 -25.92 1.97
C LEU A 516 26.79 -26.17 0.79
N LEU A 517 25.62 -25.52 0.76
CA LEU A 517 24.68 -25.61 -0.36
C LEU A 517 25.20 -24.93 -1.64
N SER A 518 25.99 -23.86 -1.54
CA SER A 518 26.59 -23.20 -2.72
C SER A 518 27.77 -23.96 -3.36
N ARG A 519 28.24 -25.05 -2.73
CA ARG A 519 29.27 -25.96 -3.28
C ARG A 519 28.70 -27.30 -3.78
N GLY A 520 27.37 -27.43 -3.82
CA GLY A 520 26.66 -28.71 -4.04
C GLY A 520 25.77 -28.78 -5.27
N THR A 521 26.20 -28.21 -6.41
CA THR A 521 25.65 -28.45 -7.76
C THR A 521 26.75 -28.32 -8.82
#